data_AF-A0A932LTY6-F1
#
_entry.id   AF-A0A932LTY6-F1
#
_cell.length_a   1.000
_cell.length_b   1.000
_cell.length_c   1.000
_cell.angle_alpha   90.00
_cell.angle_beta   90.00
_cell.angle_gamma   90.00
#
_symmetry.space_group_name_H-M   'P 1'
#
loop_
_entity.id
_entity.type
_entity.pdbx_description
1 polymer ?
#
loop_
_entity_poly.entity_id
_entity_poly.type
_entity_poly.pdbx_seq_one_letter_code
_entity_poly.pdbx_strand_id
1 'polypeptide(L)' 'MKKDAGAPAKMIADLRSALEWLKAEGDLIESDKEVNPDLEITGIQKQLDGGCPILFNNIKDKPHHRCVTNLFGDM' A
#
# COMPACT_ATOMS: atom_id res chain seq x y z
N MET A 1 4.42 -6.70 -21.21
CA MET A 1 3.09 -7.32 -20.98
C MET A 1 2.08 -6.18 -21.05
N LYS A 2 1.06 -6.26 -21.92
CA LYS A 2 0.12 -5.16 -22.10
C LYS A 2 -0.87 -5.13 -20.93
N LYS A 3 -0.86 -4.06 -20.11
CA LYS A 3 -1.90 -3.77 -19.10
C LYS A 3 -3.03 -3.02 -19.83
N ASP A 4 -3.95 -3.75 -20.46
CA ASP A 4 -4.97 -3.16 -21.34
C ASP A 4 -6.36 -3.00 -20.67
N ALA A 5 -6.52 -3.30 -19.38
CA ALA A 5 -7.76 -3.02 -18.65
C ALA A 5 -7.47 -2.36 -17.30
N GLY A 6 -8.03 -1.17 -17.07
CA GLY A 6 -8.04 -0.53 -15.75
C GLY A 6 -8.88 -1.33 -14.74
N ALA A 7 -8.80 -0.94 -13.46
CA ALA A 7 -9.53 -1.64 -12.40
C ALA A 7 -11.04 -1.71 -12.65
N PRO A 8 -11.72 -2.83 -12.34
CA PRO A 8 -13.18 -2.87 -12.35
C PRO A 8 -13.75 -1.82 -11.40
N ALA A 9 -14.79 -1.08 -11.81
CA ALA A 9 -15.35 0.01 -11.01
C ALA A 9 -15.72 -0.41 -9.57
N LYS A 10 -16.20 -1.64 -9.39
CA LYS A 10 -16.52 -2.20 -8.06
C LYS A 10 -15.29 -2.37 -7.17
N MET A 11 -14.12 -2.67 -7.76
CA MET A 11 -12.88 -2.86 -7.01
C MET A 11 -12.29 -1.53 -6.52
N ILE A 12 -12.57 -0.42 -7.20
CA ILE A 12 -12.09 0.92 -6.80
C ILE A 12 -13.16 1.76 -6.08
N ALA A 13 -14.27 1.15 -5.69
CA ALA A 13 -15.35 1.82 -4.97
C ALA A 13 -15.02 2.07 -3.49
N ASP A 14 -14.10 1.29 -2.93
CA ASP A 14 -13.61 1.43 -1.56
C ASP A 14 -12.13 1.07 -1.47
N LEU A 15 -11.46 1.58 -0.44
CA LEU A 15 -10.02 1.40 -0.26
C LEU A 15 -9.61 -0.08 -0.10
N ARG A 16 -10.44 -0.89 0.57
CA ARG A 16 -10.09 -2.29 0.84
C ARG A 16 -10.10 -3.08 -0.46
N SER A 17 -11.18 -2.96 -1.23
CA SER A 17 -11.30 -3.59 -2.54
C SER A 17 -10.19 -3.10 -3.48
N ALA A 18 -9.79 -1.82 -3.39
CA ALA A 18 -8.74 -1.27 -4.24
C ALA A 18 -7.36 -1.88 -3.91
N LEU A 19 -7.05 -2.06 -2.62
CA LEU A 19 -5.82 -2.72 -2.19
C LEU A 19 -5.78 -4.19 -2.60
N GLU A 20 -6.90 -4.92 -2.55
CA GLU A 20 -6.97 -6.31 -3.04
C GLU A 20 -6.72 -6.38 -4.56
N TRP A 21 -7.22 -5.42 -5.33
CA TRP A 21 -6.93 -5.35 -6.77
C TRP A 21 -5.45 -5.04 -7.03
N LEU A 22 -4.87 -4.03 -6.37
CA LEU A 22 -3.45 -3.69 -6.51
C LEU A 22 -2.54 -4.87 -6.15
N LYS A 23 -2.88 -5.61 -5.09
CA LYS A 23 -2.20 -6.85 -4.70
C LYS A 23 -2.25 -7.90 -5.80
N ALA A 24 -3.44 -8.15 -6.38
CA ALA A 24 -3.61 -9.14 -7.45
C ALA A 24 -2.83 -8.78 -8.72
N GLU A 25 -2.68 -7.49 -9.02
CA GLU A 25 -1.89 -6.98 -10.15
C GLU A 25 -0.37 -6.99 -9.90
N GLY A 26 0.07 -7.23 -8.65
CA GLY A 26 1.48 -7.15 -8.26
C GLY A 26 1.98 -5.73 -8.04
N ASP A 27 1.08 -4.76 -7.88
CA ASP A 27 1.36 -3.33 -7.71
C ASP A 27 1.24 -2.87 -6.24
N LEU A 28 1.20 -3.80 -5.27
CA LEU A 28 1.17 -3.50 -3.83
C LEU A 28 2.34 -4.17 -3.12
N ILE A 29 3.09 -3.39 -2.34
CA ILE A 29 4.08 -3.93 -1.40
C ILE A 29 3.39 -4.17 -0.05
N GLU A 30 3.54 -5.36 0.53
CA GLU A 30 2.99 -5.70 1.84
C GLU A 30 4.11 -6.12 2.81
N SER A 31 3.96 -5.74 4.08
CA SER A 31 4.88 -6.16 5.14
C SER A 31 4.14 -6.45 6.45
N ASP A 32 4.41 -7.62 7.02
CA ASP A 32 3.96 -8.04 8.36
C ASP A 32 5.02 -7.77 9.45
N LYS A 33 6.21 -7.29 9.05
CA LYS A 33 7.26 -6.90 10.00
C LYS A 33 6.78 -5.68 10.80
N GLU A 34 6.97 -5.72 12.12
CA GLU A 34 6.66 -4.57 12.98
C GLU A 34 7.41 -3.32 12.49
N VAL A 35 6.68 -2.21 12.32
CA VAL A 35 7.23 -0.91 11.96
C VAL A 35 6.85 0.13 13.01
N ASN A 36 7.79 1.00 13.36
CA ASN A 36 7.54 2.11 14.26
C ASN A 36 6.78 3.22 13.51
N PRO A 37 5.59 3.64 13.98
CA PRO A 37 4.88 4.76 13.37
C PRO A 37 5.62 6.11 13.52
N ASP A 38 6.53 6.22 14.49
CA ASP A 38 7.34 7.42 14.68
C ASP A 38 8.53 7.42 13.72
N LEU A 39 8.42 8.23 12.67
CA LEU A 39 9.40 8.50 11.61
C LEU A 39 9.86 7.32 10.74
N GLU A 40 9.80 6.07 11.20
CA GLU A 40 10.25 4.92 10.39
C GLU A 40 9.35 4.69 9.17
N ILE A 41 8.02 4.73 9.32
CA ILE A 41 7.08 4.62 8.18
C ILE A 41 7.39 5.71 7.14
N THR A 42 7.54 6.97 7.57
CA THR A 42 7.87 8.09 6.67
C THR A 42 9.26 7.93 6.05
N GLY A 43 10.24 7.39 6.79
CA GLY A 43 11.57 7.10 6.28
C GLY A 43 11.55 6.05 5.16
N ILE A 44 10.81 4.96 5.36
CA ILE A 44 10.62 3.91 4.35
C ILE A 44 9.87 4.47 3.14
N GLN A 45 8.77 5.19 3.38
CA GLN A 45 7.98 5.84 2.34
C GLN A 45 8.84 6.76 1.47
N LYS A 46 9.69 7.61 2.10
CA LYS A 46 10.56 8.55 1.40
C LYS A 46 11.61 7.87 0.51
N GLN A 47 12.16 6.75 0.97
CA GLN A 47 13.10 5.95 0.17
C GLN A 47 12.44 5.33 -1.06
N LEU A 48 11.11 5.17 -1.02
CA LEU A 48 10.28 4.60 -2.06
C LEU A 48 9.37 5.66 -2.69
N ASP A 49 9.75 6.94 -2.66
CA ASP A 49 9.01 8.02 -3.33
C ASP A 49 8.83 7.69 -4.82
N GLY A 50 7.61 7.83 -5.32
CA GLY A 50 7.24 7.45 -6.68
C GLY A 50 7.21 5.94 -6.95
N GLY A 51 7.29 5.12 -5.89
CA GLY A 51 7.13 3.67 -5.98
C GLY A 51 5.69 3.21 -5.72
N CYS A 52 5.49 1.89 -5.76
CA CYS A 52 4.20 1.26 -5.50
C CYS A 52 3.63 1.65 -4.12
N PRO A 53 2.29 1.64 -3.95
CA PRO A 53 1.65 1.65 -2.64
C PRO A 53 2.23 0.61 -1.69
N ILE A 54 2.31 0.95 -0.41
CA ILE A 54 2.86 0.07 0.64
C ILE A 54 1.81 -0.09 1.73
N LEU A 55 1.51 -1.33 2.11
CA LEU A 55 0.64 -1.68 3.23
C LEU A 55 1.46 -2.31 4.36
N PHE A 56 1.55 -1.60 5.48
CA PHE A 56 2.14 -2.08 6.72
C PHE A 56 1.05 -2.71 7.60
N ASN A 57 1.15 -4.02 7.85
CA ASN A 57 0.14 -4.77 8.61
C ASN A 57 0.36 -4.76 10.12
N ASN A 58 1.58 -4.46 10.58
CA ASN A 58 1.96 -4.53 11.99
C ASN A 58 2.61 -3.22 12.46
N ILE A 59 1.84 -2.40 13.18
CA ILE A 59 2.28 -1.09 13.68
C ILE A 59 2.61 -1.21 15.17
N LYS A 60 3.84 -0.84 15.53
CA LYS A 60 4.32 -0.88 16.92
C LYS A 60 3.36 -0.17 17.87
N ASP A 61 3.04 -0.83 18.99
CA ASP A 61 2.16 -0.36 20.06
C ASP A 61 0.72 0.00 19.62
N LYS A 62 0.31 -0.40 18.40
CA LYS A 62 -1.02 -0.10 17.83
C LYS A 62 -1.69 -1.38 17.30
N PRO A 63 -2.24 -2.23 18.20
CA PRO A 63 -2.88 -3.48 17.78
C PRO A 63 -4.01 -3.24 16.78
N HIS A 64 -4.14 -4.12 15.79
CA HIS A 64 -5.12 -4.08 14.69
C HIS A 64 -5.01 -2.88 13.73
N HIS A 65 -4.10 -1.94 13.95
CA HIS A 65 -3.89 -0.83 13.04
C HIS A 65 -3.02 -1.26 11.86
N ARG A 66 -3.32 -0.69 10.71
CA ARG A 66 -2.53 -0.84 9.48
C ARG A 66 -2.33 0.53 8.87
N CYS A 67 -1.22 0.73 8.17
CA CYS A 67 -0.90 1.98 7.50
C CYS A 67 -0.67 1.73 6.02
N VAL A 68 -1.31 2.52 5.17
CA VAL A 68 -1.04 2.55 3.74
C VAL A 68 -0.36 3.86 3.37
N THR A 69 0.72 3.78 2.59
CA THR A 69 1.42 4.94 2.03
C THR A 69 1.50 4.82 0.50
N ASN A 70 1.90 5.90 -0.18
CA ASN A 70 2.07 5.94 -1.64
C ASN A 70 0.82 5.61 -2.47
N LEU A 71 -0.38 5.66 -1.89
CA LEU A 71 -1.62 5.23 -2.56
C LEU A 71 -1.87 5.95 -3.90
N PHE A 72 -1.46 7.22 -3.99
CA PHE A 72 -1.54 8.05 -5.20
C PHE A 72 -0.15 8.52 -5.65
N GLY A 73 0.90 7.79 -5.29
CA GLY A 73 2.25 8.08 -5.77
C GLY A 73 2.31 7.95 -7.29
N ASP A 74 3.02 8.87 -7.93
CA ASP A 74 3.24 8.85 -9.38
C ASP A 74 4.44 7.97 -9.69
N MET A 75 4.25 6.94 -10.53
CA MET A 75 5.26 5.94 -10.93
C MET A 75 5.83 6.22 -12.32
#